data_AF-A0A1V5LW42-F1
#
_entry.id   AF-A0A1V5LW42-F1
#
_cell.length_a   1.000
_cell.length_b   1.000
_cell.length_c   1.000
_cell.angle_alpha   90.00
_cell.angle_beta   90.00
_cell.angle_gamma   90.00
#
_symmetry.space_group_name_H-M   'P 1'
#
loop_
_entity.id
_entity.type
_entity.pdbx_description
1 polymer ?
#
loop_
_entity_poly.entity_id
_entity_poly.type
_entity_poly.pdbx_seq_one_letter_code
_entity_poly.pdbx_strand_id
1 'polypeptide(L)' 'MTTENAWFAARPSGTEDVYKIYAESFKGPEHLAQVQQAAREVVNSVIA' A
#
# COMPACT_ATOMS: atom_id res chain seq x y z
N MET A 1 -5.89 -2.87 3.91
CA MET A 1 -5.44 -3.79 4.99
C MET A 1 -4.97 -2.95 6.17
N THR A 2 -5.19 -3.40 7.40
CA THR A 2 -4.81 -2.66 8.61
C THR A 2 -4.19 -3.58 9.66
N THR A 3 -3.31 -3.03 10.48
CA THR A 3 -2.71 -3.63 11.67
C THR A 3 -2.74 -2.59 12.79
N GLU A 4 -2.34 -2.96 13.99
CA GLU A 4 -2.22 -2.01 15.11
C GLU A 4 -1.32 -0.80 14.80
N ASN A 5 -0.26 -0.99 14.00
CA ASN A 5 0.81 -0.01 13.84
C ASN A 5 0.90 0.61 12.44
N ALA A 6 0.09 0.16 11.48
CA ALA A 6 0.14 0.61 10.10
C ALA A 6 -1.09 0.17 9.30
N TRP A 7 -1.35 0.87 8.20
CA TRP A 7 -2.37 0.50 7.23
C TRP A 7 -1.93 0.82 5.81
N PHE A 8 -2.57 0.18 4.83
CA PHE A 8 -2.54 0.61 3.45
C PHE A 8 -3.89 0.41 2.75
N ALA A 9 -4.16 1.22 1.75
CA ALA A 9 -5.29 1.10 0.83
C ALA A 9 -4.81 1.23 -0.62
N ALA A 10 -5.35 0.40 -1.50
CA ALA A 10 -5.07 0.44 -2.93
C ALA A 10 -6.37 0.66 -3.72
N ARG A 11 -6.30 1.48 -4.76
CA ARG A 11 -7.41 1.70 -5.69
C ARG A 11 -6.89 1.85 -7.12
N PRO A 12 -7.57 1.29 -8.13
CA PRO A 12 -7.29 1.63 -9.52
C PRO A 12 -7.59 3.11 -9.76
N SER A 13 -6.80 3.75 -10.63
CA SER A 13 -7.13 5.07 -11.15
C SER A 13 -8.33 4.97 -12.11
N GLY A 14 -9.13 6.02 -12.15
CA GLY A 14 -10.30 6.08 -13.05
C GLY A 14 -10.00 6.69 -14.42
N THR A 15 -8.80 7.26 -14.60
CA THR A 15 -8.45 8.07 -15.78
C THR A 15 -7.14 7.64 -16.45
N GLU A 16 -6.33 6.82 -15.78
CA GLU A 16 -5.00 6.41 -16.22
C GLU A 16 -4.85 4.92 -15.93
N ASP A 17 -4.02 4.21 -16.69
CA ASP A 17 -3.71 2.80 -16.46
C ASP A 17 -2.67 2.64 -15.35
N VAL A 18 -3.04 3.06 -14.14
CA VAL A 18 -2.23 3.02 -12.93
C VAL A 18 -3.11 2.73 -11.72
N TYR A 19 -2.51 2.23 -10.63
CA TYR A 19 -3.15 2.16 -9.32
C TYR A 19 -2.47 3.10 -8.32
N LYS A 20 -3.20 3.54 -7.29
CA LYS A 20 -2.70 4.40 -6.21
C LYS A 20 -2.69 3.62 -4.91
N ILE A 21 -1.55 3.62 -4.22
CA ILE A 21 -1.40 3.09 -2.86
C ILE A 21 -1.26 4.26 -1.89
N TYR A 22 -2.10 4.24 -0.86
CA TYR A 22 -1.99 5.11 0.32
C TYR A 22 -1.53 4.23 1.48
N ALA A 23 -0.55 4.69 2.26
CA ALA A 23 -0.03 3.94 3.39
C ALA A 23 0.39 4.89 4.52
N GLU A 24 0.27 4.42 5.75
CA GLU A 24 0.72 5.13 6.95
C GLU A 24 1.33 4.13 7.94
N SER A 25 2.26 4.62 8.76
CA SER A 25 2.94 3.87 9.81
C SER A 25 3.12 4.74 11.04
N PHE A 26 2.74 4.21 12.19
CA PHE A 26 2.96 4.84 13.50
C PHE A 26 4.37 4.62 14.05
N LYS A 27 5.20 3.80 13.36
CA LYS A 27 6.58 3.48 13.74
C LYS A 27 7.63 4.27 12.96
N GLY A 28 7.20 5.27 12.18
CA GLY A 28 8.09 6.15 11.43
C GLY A 28 8.44 5.68 10.00
N PRO A 29 9.37 6.40 9.33
CA PRO A 29 9.59 6.30 7.89
C PRO A 29 10.15 4.96 7.39
N GLU A 30 11.06 4.34 8.15
CA GLU A 30 11.64 3.05 7.76
C GLU A 30 10.57 1.94 7.73
N HIS A 31 9.73 1.90 8.76
CA HIS A 31 8.59 0.99 8.80
C HIS A 31 7.54 1.34 7.73
N LEU A 32 7.32 2.63 7.43
CA LEU A 32 6.46 3.04 6.32
C LEU A 32 6.95 2.48 4.98
N ALA A 33 8.26 2.51 4.72
CA ALA A 33 8.84 1.95 3.51
C ALA A 33 8.58 0.44 3.39
N GLN A 34 8.68 -0.30 4.51
CA GLN A 34 8.35 -1.72 4.56
C GLN A 34 6.87 -1.98 4.28
N VAL A 35 5.97 -1.18 4.87
CA VAL A 35 4.51 -1.27 4.62
C VAL A 35 4.19 -0.99 3.16
N GLN A 36 4.81 0.02 2.56
CA GLN A 36 4.63 0.34 1.13
C GLN A 36 5.13 -0.78 0.22
N GLN A 37 6.24 -1.45 0.58
CA GLN A 37 6.75 -2.58 -0.17
C GLN A 37 5.80 -3.78 -0.13
N ALA A 38 5.34 -4.16 1.06
CA ALA A 38 4.36 -5.22 1.24
C ALA A 38 3.04 -4.91 0.50
N ALA A 39 2.60 -3.65 0.52
CA ALA A 39 1.40 -3.22 -0.21
C ALA A 39 1.53 -3.44 -1.72
N ARG A 40 2.69 -3.12 -2.33
CA ARG A 40 2.95 -3.37 -3.75
C ARG A 40 2.90 -4.86 -4.09
N GLU A 41 3.51 -5.71 -3.26
CA GLU A 41 3.51 -7.16 -3.45
C GLU A 41 2.10 -7.74 -3.41
N VAL A 42 1.27 -7.33 -2.44
CA VAL A 42 -0.13 -7.78 -2.33
C VAL A 42 -0.98 -7.29 -3.51
N VAL A 43 -0.82 -6.03 -3.93
CA VAL A 43 -1.60 -5.51 -5.08
C VAL A 43 -1.22 -6.25 -6.36
N ASN A 44 0.07 -6.47 -6.59
CA ASN A 44 0.56 -7.17 -7.77
C ASN A 44 0.12 -8.65 -7.80
N SER A 45 -0.07 -9.30 -6.65
CA SER A 45 -0.51 -10.70 -6.61
C SER A 45 -2.01 -10.89 -6.87
N VAL A 46 -2.82 -9.83 -6.76
CA VAL A 46 -4.29 -9.89 -6.92
C VAL A 46 -4.76 -9.32 -8.27
N ILE A 47 -3.98 -8.42 -8.89
CA ILE A 47 -4.32 -7.80 -10.17
C ILE A 47 -3.77 -8.60 -11.38
N ALA A 48 -2.88 -9.57 -11.16
CA ALA A 48 -2.30 -10.42 -12.22
C ALA A 48 -3.28 -11.45 -12.79
#